data_AF-A0A832EKN9-F1
#
_entry.id   AF-A0A832EKN9-F1
#
_cell.length_a   1.000
_cell.length_b   1.000
_cell.length_c   1.000
_cell.angle_alpha   90.00
_cell.angle_beta   90.00
_cell.angle_gamma   90.00
#
_symmetry.space_group_name_H-M   'P 1'
#
loop_
_entity.id
_entity.type
_entity.pdbx_description
1 polymer ?
#
loop_
_entity_poly.entity_id
_entity_poly.type
_entity_poly.pdbx_seq_one_letter_code
_entity_poly.pdbx_strand_id
1 'polypeptide(L)'
;MPLVRTQTTKNPSVSQTMKGFSMKAAAAQLGRLLAKGLRRLRDAHPWTHLAALFGVHILAAFFIHGFISSRHPGRLVALSALAAGLAVCLWGRVRYAGLSSPPWIRLLPVFCYAFFITAMSHQPLRGVRLPVSGDLFHPIVYACMAVFLGWFRVSALRGRQLIPFALWVLVPGTLFAVTDEWHQSWVPGRCSSVSDVFLDLMGLGIGIGVVVVLHRWAPQWNPDMPGAPFQEPKTVRVTANKP
;
A
#
# COMPACT_ATOMS: atom_id res chain seq x y z
N MET A 1 13.03 -87.32 -12.36
CA MET A 1 13.84 -86.08 -12.20
C MET A 1 13.06 -84.92 -12.81
N PRO A 2 12.60 -83.93 -12.04
CA PRO A 2 11.84 -82.82 -12.60
C PRO A 2 12.79 -81.70 -13.05
N LEU A 3 12.55 -81.18 -14.26
CA LEU A 3 13.22 -80.00 -14.82
C LEU A 3 12.65 -78.74 -14.17
N VAL A 4 13.47 -78.03 -13.40
CA VAL A 4 13.14 -76.71 -12.86
C VAL A 4 13.19 -75.70 -13.99
N ARG A 5 12.02 -75.17 -14.39
CA ARG A 5 11.89 -74.09 -15.38
C ARG A 5 11.87 -72.75 -14.65
N THR A 6 12.98 -72.02 -14.67
CA THR A 6 13.06 -70.65 -14.15
C THR A 6 12.24 -69.71 -15.02
N GLN A 7 11.11 -69.20 -14.51
CA GLN A 7 10.41 -68.07 -15.10
C GLN A 7 11.10 -66.77 -14.69
N THR A 8 11.76 -66.10 -15.63
CA THR A 8 12.17 -64.71 -15.48
C THR A 8 10.96 -63.79 -15.58
N THR A 9 10.49 -63.28 -14.45
CA THR A 9 9.53 -62.17 -14.40
C THR A 9 10.21 -60.89 -14.88
N LYS A 10 9.98 -60.50 -16.13
CA LYS A 10 10.31 -59.14 -16.59
C LYS A 10 9.38 -58.16 -15.88
N ASN A 11 9.89 -57.50 -14.86
CA ASN A 11 9.23 -56.36 -14.23
C ASN A 11 9.24 -55.21 -15.27
N PRO A 12 8.09 -54.68 -15.74
CA PRO A 12 8.12 -53.49 -16.58
C PRO A 12 8.59 -52.35 -15.69
N SER A 13 9.79 -51.84 -15.97
CA SER A 13 10.26 -50.58 -15.41
C SER A 13 9.24 -49.50 -15.78
N VAL A 14 8.41 -49.12 -14.81
CA VAL A 14 7.58 -47.92 -14.90
C VAL A 14 8.56 -46.76 -15.01
N SER A 15 8.91 -46.38 -16.23
CA SER A 15 9.60 -45.13 -16.48
C SER A 15 8.60 -44.05 -16.11
N GLN A 16 8.65 -43.59 -14.87
CA GLN A 16 8.07 -42.32 -14.48
C GLN A 16 8.83 -41.27 -15.27
N THR A 17 8.32 -40.94 -16.45
CA THR A 17 8.73 -39.77 -17.21
C THR A 17 8.52 -38.60 -16.27
N MET A 18 9.62 -38.06 -15.72
CA MET A 18 9.56 -36.81 -14.97
C MET A 18 8.85 -35.81 -15.87
N LYS A 19 7.66 -35.37 -15.46
CA LYS A 19 6.88 -34.37 -16.20
C LYS A 19 7.77 -33.14 -16.34
N GLY A 20 8.32 -32.96 -17.54
CA GLY A 20 9.18 -31.83 -17.85
C GLY A 20 8.50 -30.54 -17.45
N PHE A 21 9.20 -29.73 -16.65
CA PHE A 21 8.76 -28.40 -16.27
C PHE A 21 8.56 -27.57 -17.55
N SER A 22 7.31 -27.43 -17.99
CA SER A 22 6.99 -26.67 -19.20
C SER A 22 7.07 -25.18 -18.89
N MET A 23 8.09 -24.50 -19.41
CA MET A 23 8.23 -23.04 -19.29
C MET A 23 6.97 -22.30 -19.77
N LYS A 24 6.27 -22.82 -20.79
CA LYS A 24 4.99 -22.27 -21.26
C LYS A 24 3.89 -22.39 -20.20
N ALA A 25 3.82 -23.52 -19.50
CA ALA A 25 2.85 -23.71 -18.41
C ALA A 25 3.16 -22.80 -17.21
N ALA A 26 4.43 -22.63 -16.86
CA ALA A 26 4.88 -21.72 -15.81
C ALA A 26 4.56 -20.26 -16.13
N ALA A 27 4.86 -19.80 -17.35
CA ALA A 27 4.52 -18.47 -17.82
C ALA A 27 2.99 -18.23 -17.85
N ALA A 28 2.20 -19.21 -18.32
CA ALA A 28 0.75 -19.11 -18.30
C ALA A 28 0.17 -19.07 -16.88
N GLN A 29 0.76 -19.81 -15.94
CA GLN A 29 0.37 -19.78 -14.54
C GLN A 29 0.71 -18.43 -13.88
N LEU A 30 1.91 -17.90 -14.15
CA LEU A 30 2.30 -16.56 -13.70
C LEU A 30 1.36 -15.49 -14.25
N GLY A 31 1.03 -15.54 -15.55
CA GLY A 31 0.07 -14.64 -16.18
C GLY A 31 -1.31 -14.68 -15.52
N ARG A 32 -1.82 -15.88 -15.20
CA ARG A 32 -3.09 -16.04 -14.47
C ARG A 32 -3.03 -15.45 -13.06
N LEU A 33 -1.92 -15.64 -12.35
CA LEU A 33 -1.71 -15.08 -11.00
C LEU A 33 -1.64 -13.56 -11.03
N LEU A 34 -0.87 -12.99 -11.95
CA LEU A 34 -0.78 -11.54 -12.14
C LEU A 34 -2.13 -10.94 -12.49
N ALA A 35 -2.86 -11.53 -13.45
CA ALA A 35 -4.18 -11.05 -13.83
C ALA A 35 -5.18 -11.14 -12.67
N LYS A 36 -5.12 -12.20 -11.86
CA LYS A 36 -5.95 -12.33 -10.64
C LYS A 36 -5.58 -11.28 -9.59
N GLY A 37 -4.28 -10.99 -9.41
CA GLY A 37 -3.78 -9.94 -8.54
C GLY A 37 -4.23 -8.55 -8.97
N LEU A 38 -4.08 -8.22 -10.26
CA LEU A 38 -4.54 -6.97 -10.86
C LEU A 38 -6.04 -6.77 -10.70
N ARG A 39 -6.85 -7.81 -10.94
CA ARG A 39 -8.30 -7.74 -10.69
C ARG A 39 -8.60 -7.48 -9.22
N ARG A 40 -7.95 -8.20 -8.29
CA ARG A 40 -8.12 -7.95 -6.85
C ARG A 40 -7.71 -6.52 -6.46
N LEU A 41 -6.63 -5.99 -7.02
CA LEU A 41 -6.19 -4.63 -6.75
C LEU A 41 -7.19 -3.61 -7.31
N ARG A 42 -7.67 -3.82 -8.55
CA ARG A 42 -8.68 -2.96 -9.16
C ARG A 42 -9.96 -2.97 -8.35
N ASP A 43 -10.46 -4.17 -8.06
CA ASP A 43 -11.78 -4.40 -7.48
C ASP A 43 -11.78 -4.24 -5.94
N ALA A 44 -10.64 -3.96 -5.30
CA ALA A 44 -10.56 -3.71 -3.86
C ALA A 44 -11.15 -2.34 -3.48
N HIS A 45 -11.67 -2.27 -2.25
CA HIS A 45 -12.25 -1.05 -1.72
C HIS A 45 -11.12 -0.04 -1.42
N PRO A 46 -11.27 1.27 -1.70
CA PRO A 46 -10.22 2.26 -1.44
C PRO A 46 -9.64 2.23 -0.01
N TRP A 47 -10.48 2.06 1.02
CA TRP A 47 -10.04 1.79 2.40
C TRP A 47 -8.98 0.67 2.53
N THR A 48 -9.05 -0.37 1.69
CA THR A 48 -8.09 -1.48 1.66
C THR A 48 -6.74 -1.04 1.11
N HIS A 49 -6.74 -0.22 0.05
CA HIS A 49 -5.50 0.33 -0.49
C HIS A 49 -4.82 1.28 0.49
N LEU A 50 -5.60 2.15 1.14
CA LEU A 50 -5.09 3.03 2.17
C LEU A 50 -4.53 2.27 3.38
N ALA A 51 -5.23 1.22 3.82
CA ALA A 51 -4.71 0.30 4.84
C ALA A 51 -3.40 -0.37 4.39
N ALA A 52 -3.32 -0.79 3.13
CA ALA A 52 -2.10 -1.39 2.58
C ALA A 52 -0.92 -0.41 2.58
N LEU A 53 -1.14 0.89 2.29
CA LEU A 53 -0.10 1.91 2.38
C LEU A 53 0.46 2.01 3.81
N PHE A 54 -0.40 2.08 4.83
CA PHE A 54 0.06 2.05 6.24
C PHE A 54 0.80 0.75 6.57
N GLY A 55 0.26 -0.40 6.16
CA GLY A 55 0.88 -1.71 6.38
C GLY A 55 2.27 -1.82 5.76
N VAL A 56 2.45 -1.33 4.53
CA VAL A 56 3.76 -1.31 3.86
C VAL A 56 4.77 -0.46 4.63
N HIS A 57 4.38 0.70 5.14
CA HIS A 57 5.28 1.55 5.93
C HIS A 57 5.66 0.91 7.28
N ILE A 58 4.71 0.21 7.93
CA ILE A 58 4.98 -0.55 9.15
C ILE A 58 6.02 -1.66 8.84
N LEU A 59 5.81 -2.43 7.77
CA LEU A 59 6.74 -3.48 7.37
C LEU A 59 8.12 -2.91 6.99
N ALA A 60 8.16 -1.80 6.25
CA ALA A 60 9.39 -1.12 5.88
C ALA A 60 10.15 -0.63 7.13
N ALA A 61 9.45 -0.09 8.12
CA ALA A 61 10.05 0.36 9.38
C ALA A 61 10.73 -0.80 10.12
N PHE A 62 10.12 -2.00 10.13
CA PHE A 62 10.73 -3.20 10.72
C PHE A 62 11.93 -3.71 9.91
N PHE A 63 11.88 -3.63 8.57
CA PHE A 63 12.94 -4.14 7.71
C PHE A 63 14.20 -3.25 7.74
N ILE A 64 14.03 -1.92 7.68
CA ILE A 64 15.15 -0.97 7.61
C ILE A 64 15.96 -0.95 8.91
N HIS A 65 15.32 -1.14 10.07
CA HIS A 65 15.96 -0.94 11.37
C HIS A 65 16.22 -2.23 12.16
N GLY A 66 15.86 -3.39 11.62
CA GLY A 66 15.91 -4.65 12.34
C GLY A 66 14.87 -4.72 13.47
N PHE A 67 14.47 -5.94 13.81
CA PHE A 67 13.25 -6.20 14.58
C PHE A 67 13.19 -5.52 15.96
N ILE A 68 14.32 -5.17 16.60
CA ILE A 68 14.36 -4.62 17.96
C ILE A 68 15.64 -3.77 18.16
N SER A 69 15.60 -2.49 17.82
CA SER A 69 16.41 -1.47 18.51
C SER A 69 15.48 -0.42 19.09
N SER A 70 14.73 -0.87 20.11
CA SER A 70 13.63 -0.18 20.80
C SER A 70 14.09 0.99 21.69
N ARG A 71 15.29 1.53 21.50
CA ARG A 71 15.86 2.54 22.42
C ARG A 71 15.51 3.99 22.09
N HIS A 72 14.72 4.25 21.04
CA HIS A 72 14.30 5.60 20.67
C HIS A 72 12.77 5.78 20.73
N PRO A 73 12.24 6.47 21.76
CA PRO A 73 10.79 6.64 21.94
C PRO A 73 10.10 7.31 20.74
N GLY A 74 10.79 8.21 20.03
CA GLY A 74 10.25 8.85 18.82
C GLY A 74 9.84 7.86 17.71
N ARG A 75 10.49 6.70 17.62
CA ARG A 75 10.12 5.66 16.64
C ARG A 75 8.82 4.95 17.01
N LEU A 76 8.58 4.74 18.30
CA LEU A 76 7.33 4.15 18.79
C LEU A 76 6.16 5.08 18.51
N VAL A 77 6.37 6.40 18.62
CA VAL A 77 5.36 7.41 18.25
C VAL A 77 5.01 7.31 16.77
N ALA A 78 6.01 7.30 15.88
CA ALA A 78 5.77 7.13 14.44
C ALA A 78 5.06 5.80 14.10
N LEU A 79 5.46 4.69 14.72
CA LEU A 79 4.80 3.39 14.55
C LEU A 79 3.36 3.38 15.07
N SER A 80 3.08 4.05 16.19
CA SER A 80 1.72 4.18 16.72
C SER A 80 0.81 4.99 15.80
N ALA A 81 1.35 6.02 15.14
CA ALA A 81 0.64 6.82 14.15
C ALA A 81 0.25 5.96 12.94
N LEU A 82 1.19 5.16 12.43
CA LEU A 82 0.92 4.21 11.35
C LEU A 82 -0.10 3.14 11.76
N ALA A 83 0.02 2.59 12.96
CA ALA A 83 -0.91 1.58 13.49
C ALA A 83 -2.32 2.14 13.67
N ALA A 84 -2.44 3.38 14.17
CA ALA A 84 -3.71 4.08 14.28
C ALA A 84 -4.34 4.31 12.89
N GLY A 85 -3.55 4.78 11.91
CA GLY A 85 -4.00 4.94 10.52
C GLY A 85 -4.47 3.63 9.90
N LEU A 86 -3.72 2.54 10.10
CA LEU A 86 -4.10 1.19 9.67
C LEU A 86 -5.44 0.77 10.31
N ALA A 87 -5.58 0.93 11.63
CA ALA A 87 -6.80 0.60 12.35
C ALA A 87 -8.01 1.40 11.84
N VAL A 88 -7.84 2.71 11.62
CA VAL A 88 -8.86 3.59 11.02
C VAL A 88 -9.27 3.10 9.64
N CYS A 89 -8.31 2.75 8.78
CA CYS A 89 -8.63 2.25 7.43
C CYS A 89 -9.31 0.88 7.45
N LEU A 90 -8.89 -0.03 8.33
CA LEU A 90 -9.54 -1.34 8.49
C LEU A 90 -10.94 -1.22 9.08
N TRP A 91 -11.14 -0.35 10.05
CA TRP A 91 -12.46 -0.02 10.58
C TRP A 91 -13.34 0.62 9.50
N GLY A 92 -12.81 1.60 8.76
CA GLY A 92 -13.51 2.26 7.66
C GLY A 92 -13.93 1.29 6.57
N ARG A 93 -13.07 0.31 6.24
CA ARG A 93 -13.37 -0.77 5.29
C ARG A 93 -14.61 -1.57 5.70
N VAL A 94 -14.74 -1.90 6.98
CA VAL A 94 -15.89 -2.65 7.51
C VAL A 94 -17.12 -1.75 7.63
N ARG A 95 -16.96 -0.55 8.20
CA ARG A 95 -18.06 0.38 8.51
C ARG A 95 -18.73 0.97 7.27
N TYR A 96 -17.95 1.22 6.23
CA TYR A 96 -18.41 1.83 4.98
C TYR A 96 -18.41 0.83 3.82
N ALA A 97 -18.49 -0.47 4.12
CA ALA A 97 -18.76 -1.48 3.11
C ALA A 97 -20.14 -1.19 2.47
N GLY A 98 -20.13 -0.73 1.22
CA GLY A 98 -21.36 -0.38 0.48
C GLY A 98 -22.01 0.95 0.87
N LEU A 99 -21.36 1.77 1.70
CA LEU A 99 -21.85 3.10 2.07
C LEU A 99 -20.81 4.16 1.70
N SER A 100 -21.26 5.37 1.34
CA SER A 100 -20.35 6.50 1.19
C SER A 100 -19.88 6.97 2.56
N SER A 101 -18.56 7.11 2.75
CA SER A 101 -18.01 7.66 3.99
C SER A 101 -18.17 9.18 4.02
N PRO A 102 -18.53 9.79 5.17
CA PRO A 102 -18.61 11.24 5.28
C PRO A 102 -17.21 11.87 5.15
N PRO A 103 -17.07 13.11 4.65
CA PRO A 103 -15.77 13.72 4.37
C PRO A 103 -14.83 13.77 5.57
N TRP A 104 -15.31 14.11 6.76
CA TRP A 104 -14.48 14.22 7.97
C TRP A 104 -13.82 12.90 8.37
N ILE A 105 -14.45 11.75 8.09
CA ILE A 105 -13.87 10.43 8.32
C ILE A 105 -12.72 10.15 7.35
N ARG A 106 -12.81 10.65 6.11
CA ARG A 106 -11.75 10.51 5.10
C ARG A 106 -10.51 11.34 5.46
N LEU A 107 -10.62 12.31 6.37
CA LEU A 107 -9.47 13.08 6.89
C LEU A 107 -8.69 12.33 7.97
N LEU A 108 -9.29 11.36 8.68
CA LEU A 108 -8.60 10.65 9.75
C LEU A 108 -7.30 9.95 9.29
N PRO A 109 -7.28 9.23 8.14
CA PRO A 109 -6.03 8.70 7.57
C PRO A 109 -5.01 9.79 7.24
N VAL A 110 -5.45 10.94 6.72
CA VAL A 110 -4.57 12.07 6.39
C VAL A 110 -3.85 12.56 7.65
N PHE A 111 -4.59 12.78 8.74
CA PHE A 111 -4.00 13.23 10.01
C PHE A 111 -3.09 12.19 10.64
N CYS A 112 -3.45 10.90 10.59
CA CYS A 112 -2.56 9.83 11.07
C CYS A 112 -1.25 9.81 10.27
N TYR A 113 -1.31 10.00 8.96
CA TYR A 113 -0.14 9.98 8.09
C TYR A 113 0.71 11.26 8.24
N ALA A 114 0.08 12.43 8.39
CA ALA A 114 0.77 13.68 8.70
C ALA A 114 1.52 13.57 10.03
N PHE A 115 0.86 13.05 11.07
CA PHE A 115 1.49 12.85 12.37
C PHE A 115 2.64 11.84 12.30
N PHE A 116 2.53 10.80 11.47
CA PHE A 116 3.64 9.89 11.18
C PHE A 116 4.85 10.63 10.57
N ILE A 117 4.64 11.46 9.54
CA ILE A 117 5.74 12.23 8.92
C ILE A 117 6.40 13.14 9.95
N THR A 118 5.62 13.96 10.68
CA THR A 118 6.16 14.86 11.71
C THR A 118 6.93 14.10 12.79
N ALA A 119 6.43 12.94 13.25
CA ALA A 119 7.11 12.12 14.25
C ALA A 119 8.44 11.54 13.74
N MET A 120 8.55 11.27 12.43
CA MET A 120 9.81 10.86 11.79
C MET A 120 10.77 12.05 11.63
N SER A 121 10.28 13.21 11.20
CA SER A 121 11.06 14.43 11.01
C SER A 121 11.59 15.00 12.33
N HIS A 122 10.89 14.77 13.44
CA HIS A 122 11.35 15.16 14.79
C HIS A 122 12.51 14.31 15.33
N GLN A 123 12.95 13.27 14.62
CA GLN A 123 14.04 12.41 15.09
C GLN A 123 15.42 13.03 14.81
N PRO A 124 16.28 13.23 15.83
CA PRO A 124 17.63 13.73 15.63
C PRO A 124 18.50 12.66 14.94
N LEU A 125 19.26 13.04 13.91
CA LEU A 125 20.08 12.12 13.10
C LEU A 125 21.56 12.02 13.53
N ARG A 126 21.89 12.37 14.78
CA ARG A 126 23.29 12.33 15.23
C ARG A 126 23.86 10.91 15.18
N GLY A 127 24.82 10.68 14.27
CA GLY A 127 25.59 9.43 14.18
C GLY A 127 24.86 8.23 13.57
N VAL A 128 23.68 8.42 12.97
CA VAL A 128 22.93 7.33 12.31
C VAL A 128 23.35 7.20 10.85
N ARG A 129 23.87 6.04 10.46
CA ARG A 129 24.06 5.67 9.05
C ARG A 129 22.82 4.94 8.56
N LEU A 130 22.05 5.56 7.67
CA LEU A 130 20.92 4.90 7.02
C LEU A 130 21.44 3.97 5.91
N PRO A 131 20.83 2.78 5.72
CA PRO A 131 21.20 1.86 4.65
C PRO A 131 20.80 2.36 3.25
N VAL A 132 19.93 3.37 3.18
CA VAL A 132 19.43 4.02 1.97
C VAL A 132 19.61 5.53 2.16
N SER A 133 19.84 6.29 1.08
CA SER A 133 19.89 7.76 1.17
C SER A 133 18.57 8.30 1.72
N GLY A 134 18.68 9.24 2.67
CA GLY A 134 17.53 9.92 3.28
C GLY A 134 16.60 10.55 2.23
N ASP A 135 17.21 11.05 1.16
CA ASP A 135 16.58 11.76 0.05
C ASP A 135 15.52 10.91 -0.68
N LEU A 136 15.64 9.59 -0.69
CA LEU A 136 14.64 8.71 -1.33
C LEU A 136 13.35 8.58 -0.53
N PHE A 137 13.35 8.89 0.76
CA PHE A 137 12.15 8.80 1.59
C PHE A 137 11.16 9.93 1.31
N HIS A 138 11.66 11.15 1.12
CA HIS A 138 10.89 12.36 0.84
C HIS A 138 9.83 12.17 -0.26
N PRO A 139 10.20 11.82 -1.51
CA PRO A 139 9.21 11.69 -2.58
C PRO A 139 8.24 10.51 -2.34
N ILE A 140 8.67 9.45 -1.65
CA ILE A 140 7.81 8.29 -1.37
C ILE A 140 6.73 8.63 -0.35
N VAL A 141 7.11 9.25 0.77
CA VAL A 141 6.15 9.60 1.83
C VAL A 141 5.21 10.69 1.35
N TYR A 142 5.69 11.70 0.62
CA TYR A 142 4.81 12.75 0.08
C TYR A 142 3.93 12.26 -1.08
N ALA A 143 4.36 11.27 -1.87
CA ALA A 143 3.46 10.61 -2.81
C ALA A 143 2.29 9.90 -2.10
N CYS A 144 2.56 9.22 -0.99
CA CYS A 144 1.52 8.59 -0.17
C CYS A 144 0.61 9.65 0.48
N MET A 145 1.16 10.74 0.99
CA MET A 145 0.39 11.89 1.50
C MET A 145 -0.58 12.43 0.43
N ALA A 146 -0.11 12.61 -0.81
CA ALA A 146 -0.96 13.02 -1.92
C ALA A 146 -2.06 12.00 -2.25
N VAL A 147 -1.82 10.70 -2.08
CA VAL A 147 -2.88 9.68 -2.21
C VAL A 147 -3.95 9.84 -1.14
N PHE A 148 -3.58 10.07 0.12
CA PHE A 148 -4.55 10.31 1.20
C PHE A 148 -5.35 11.60 0.99
N LEU A 149 -4.67 12.71 0.68
CA LEU A 149 -5.30 14.02 0.40
C LEU A 149 -6.19 13.95 -0.86
N GLY A 150 -5.71 13.30 -1.91
CA GLY A 150 -6.43 13.13 -3.17
C GLY A 150 -7.69 12.29 -2.99
N TRP A 151 -7.63 11.22 -2.19
CA TRP A 151 -8.82 10.40 -1.95
C TRP A 151 -9.96 11.17 -1.27
N PHE A 152 -9.65 12.10 -0.36
CA PHE A 152 -10.66 12.95 0.29
C PHE A 152 -11.50 13.75 -0.72
N ARG A 153 -10.90 14.22 -1.83
CA ARG A 153 -11.56 15.02 -2.88
C ARG A 153 -11.69 14.30 -4.23
N VAL A 154 -11.56 12.97 -4.27
CA VAL A 154 -11.56 12.19 -5.52
C VAL A 154 -12.81 12.43 -6.37
N SER A 155 -13.93 12.76 -5.76
CA SER A 155 -15.21 13.04 -6.44
C SER A 155 -15.16 14.27 -7.36
N ALA A 156 -14.26 15.21 -7.12
CA ALA A 156 -14.05 16.37 -8.00
C ALA A 156 -13.54 15.95 -9.40
N LEU A 157 -12.85 14.82 -9.52
CA LEU A 157 -12.35 14.32 -10.81
C LEU A 157 -13.47 13.93 -11.79
N ARG A 158 -14.70 13.69 -11.32
CA ARG A 158 -15.86 13.45 -12.20
C ARG A 158 -16.24 14.64 -13.03
N GLY A 159 -16.20 15.84 -12.45
CA GLY A 159 -16.51 17.09 -13.15
C GLY A 159 -15.42 17.55 -14.10
N ARG A 160 -14.42 16.69 -14.41
CA ARG A 160 -13.20 17.03 -15.15
C ARG A 160 -12.40 18.18 -14.49
N GLN A 161 -12.60 18.37 -13.18
CA GLN A 161 -11.97 19.43 -12.40
C GLN A 161 -10.56 19.03 -11.94
N LEU A 162 -9.70 18.66 -12.90
CA LEU A 162 -8.34 18.20 -12.58
C LEU A 162 -7.52 19.29 -11.89
N ILE A 163 -7.63 20.55 -12.33
CA ILE A 163 -6.89 21.66 -11.76
C ILE A 163 -7.33 21.93 -10.30
N PRO A 164 -8.63 22.13 -9.99
CA PRO A 164 -9.08 22.26 -8.60
C PRO A 164 -8.70 21.06 -7.72
N PHE A 165 -8.78 19.84 -8.25
CA PHE A 165 -8.33 18.64 -7.55
C PHE A 165 -6.83 18.67 -7.24
N ALA A 166 -6.00 19.01 -8.23
CA ALA A 166 -4.55 19.08 -8.06
C ALA A 166 -4.19 20.17 -7.05
N LEU A 167 -4.81 21.35 -7.11
CA LEU A 167 -4.59 22.43 -6.13
C LEU A 167 -5.00 22.02 -4.71
N TRP A 168 -6.09 21.25 -4.58
CA TRP A 168 -6.52 20.71 -3.28
C TRP A 168 -5.48 19.79 -2.64
N VAL A 169 -4.65 19.10 -3.44
CA VAL A 169 -3.58 18.24 -2.92
C VAL A 169 -2.28 19.02 -2.78
N LEU A 170 -1.90 19.79 -3.79
CA LEU A 170 -0.63 20.52 -3.84
C LEU A 170 -0.55 21.61 -2.79
N VAL A 171 -1.60 22.42 -2.59
CA VAL A 171 -1.53 23.55 -1.65
C VAL A 171 -1.28 23.06 -0.21
N PRO A 172 -2.13 22.20 0.40
CA PRO A 172 -1.86 21.72 1.75
C PRO A 172 -0.61 20.82 1.82
N GLY A 173 -0.32 20.03 0.78
CA GLY A 173 0.87 19.18 0.74
C GLY A 173 2.17 20.00 0.75
N THR A 174 2.25 21.04 -0.09
CA THR A 174 3.41 21.94 -0.16
C THR A 174 3.55 22.76 1.12
N LEU A 175 2.45 23.27 1.68
CA LEU A 175 2.48 23.94 2.97
C LEU A 175 3.02 23.01 4.06
N PHE A 176 2.61 21.74 4.05
CA PHE A 176 3.11 20.74 4.98
C PHE A 176 4.60 20.42 4.75
N ALA A 177 5.07 20.31 3.51
CA ALA A 177 6.50 20.14 3.18
C ALA A 177 7.36 21.30 3.69
N VAL A 178 6.96 22.54 3.40
CA VAL A 178 7.66 23.73 3.88
C VAL A 178 7.65 23.80 5.41
N THR A 179 6.52 23.47 6.03
CA THR A 179 6.41 23.44 7.50
C THR A 179 7.28 22.33 8.10
N ASP A 180 7.42 21.18 7.43
CA ASP A 180 8.27 20.09 7.91
C ASP A 180 9.75 20.48 7.87
N GLU A 181 10.23 21.08 6.79
CA GLU A 181 11.60 21.59 6.68
C GLU A 181 11.89 22.72 7.67
N TRP A 182 10.92 23.63 7.86
CA TRP A 182 11.00 24.64 8.92
C TRP A 182 11.06 24.01 10.31
N HIS A 183 10.24 22.98 10.57
CA HIS A 183 10.27 22.23 11.83
C HIS A 183 11.63 21.53 12.04
N GLN A 184 12.16 20.88 11.01
CA GLN A 184 13.46 20.22 11.05
C GLN A 184 14.61 21.19 11.34
N SER A 185 14.49 22.47 10.98
CA SER A 185 15.50 23.50 11.29
C SER A 185 15.75 23.69 12.80
N TRP A 186 14.79 23.27 13.65
CA TRP A 186 14.95 23.29 15.11
C TRP A 186 15.29 21.93 15.72
N VAL A 187 15.34 20.87 14.92
CA VAL A 187 15.65 19.52 15.38
C VAL A 187 17.17 19.33 15.38
N PRO A 188 17.82 19.07 16.53
CA PRO A 188 19.27 18.96 16.58
C PRO A 188 19.83 17.85 15.69
N GLY A 189 20.77 18.19 14.81
CA GLY A 189 21.40 17.23 13.89
C GLY A 189 20.56 16.91 12.65
N ARG A 190 19.49 17.68 12.38
CA ARG A 190 18.85 17.79 11.08
C ARG A 190 19.33 19.05 10.36
N CYS A 191 19.30 19.03 9.04
CA CYS A 191 19.58 20.18 8.20
C CYS A 191 18.35 20.39 7.33
N SER A 192 17.72 21.55 7.43
CA SER A 192 16.62 21.93 6.54
C SER A 192 17.19 22.22 5.14
N SER A 193 16.56 21.71 4.09
CA SER A 193 17.03 21.88 2.72
C SER A 193 15.90 22.20 1.75
N VAL A 194 16.16 23.16 0.85
CA VAL A 194 15.26 23.47 -0.27
C VAL A 194 15.17 22.29 -1.25
N SER A 195 16.21 21.45 -1.34
CA SER A 195 16.16 20.21 -2.13
C SER A 195 15.08 19.27 -1.64
N ASP A 196 14.86 19.22 -0.33
CA ASP A 196 13.97 18.24 0.29
C ASP A 196 12.52 18.66 0.08
N VAL A 197 12.25 19.97 0.17
CA VAL A 197 10.98 20.56 -0.32
C VAL A 197 10.72 20.18 -1.78
N PHE A 198 11.73 20.29 -2.66
CA PHE A 198 11.55 19.95 -4.07
C PHE A 198 11.23 18.45 -4.27
N LEU A 199 11.92 17.57 -3.55
CA LEU A 199 11.67 16.13 -3.58
C LEU A 199 10.26 15.79 -3.05
N ASP A 200 9.80 16.46 -2.00
CA ASP A 200 8.45 16.33 -1.47
C ASP A 200 7.41 16.76 -2.52
N LEU A 201 7.65 17.87 -3.23
CA LEU A 201 6.79 18.35 -4.32
C LEU A 201 6.73 17.34 -5.49
N MET A 202 7.87 16.73 -5.85
CA MET A 202 7.88 15.64 -6.83
C MET A 202 7.02 14.45 -6.36
N GLY A 203 7.15 14.08 -5.09
CA GLY A 203 6.29 13.09 -4.44
C GLY A 203 4.81 13.43 -4.57
N LEU A 204 4.41 14.64 -4.21
CA LEU A 204 3.02 15.10 -4.33
C LEU A 204 2.50 14.97 -5.77
N GLY A 205 3.31 15.38 -6.76
CA GLY A 205 2.98 15.24 -8.17
C GLY A 205 2.78 13.78 -8.60
N ILE A 206 3.67 12.88 -8.18
CA ILE A 206 3.55 11.43 -8.42
C ILE A 206 2.25 10.90 -7.80
N GLY A 207 1.97 11.24 -6.54
CA GLY A 207 0.76 10.79 -5.84
C GLY A 207 -0.53 11.28 -6.49
N ILE A 208 -0.57 12.53 -6.97
CA ILE A 208 -1.69 13.06 -7.78
C ILE A 208 -1.89 12.22 -9.04
N GLY A 209 -0.80 11.92 -9.75
CA GLY A 209 -0.83 11.05 -10.92
C GLY A 209 -1.40 9.66 -10.60
N VAL A 210 -0.97 9.06 -9.50
CA VAL A 210 -1.48 7.76 -9.01
C VAL A 210 -2.98 7.83 -8.77
N VAL A 211 -3.49 8.85 -8.07
CA VAL A 211 -4.94 8.98 -7.80
C VAL A 211 -5.73 9.16 -9.09
N VAL A 212 -5.24 9.95 -10.04
CA VAL A 212 -5.89 10.15 -11.34
C VAL A 212 -5.93 8.86 -12.14
N VAL A 213 -4.83 8.10 -12.18
CA VAL A 213 -4.78 6.79 -12.86
C VAL A 213 -5.71 5.80 -12.19
N LEU A 214 -5.71 5.71 -10.86
CA LEU A 214 -6.61 4.83 -10.10
C LEU A 214 -8.07 5.20 -10.32
N HIS A 215 -8.43 6.47 -10.31
CA HIS A 215 -9.80 6.92 -10.59
C HIS A 215 -10.28 6.52 -12.00
N ARG A 216 -9.38 6.53 -12.99
CA ARG A 216 -9.70 6.11 -14.37
C ARG A 216 -9.75 4.60 -14.55
N TRP A 217 -8.80 3.88 -13.95
CA TRP A 217 -8.64 2.43 -14.10
C TRP A 217 -9.58 1.61 -13.20
N ALA A 218 -9.94 2.17 -12.04
CA ALA A 218 -10.84 1.59 -11.05
C ALA A 218 -11.87 2.64 -10.61
N PRO A 219 -12.91 2.93 -11.40
CA PRO A 219 -13.88 3.99 -11.07
C PRO A 219 -14.58 3.83 -9.70
N GLN A 220 -14.68 2.60 -9.19
CA GLN A 220 -15.16 2.26 -7.84
C GLN A 220 -14.29 2.81 -6.70
N TRP A 221 -13.08 3.29 -6.99
CA TRP A 221 -12.22 3.98 -6.01
C TRP A 221 -12.81 5.30 -5.52
N ASN A 222 -13.82 5.79 -6.24
CA ASN A 222 -14.64 6.91 -5.83
C ASN A 222 -15.87 6.41 -5.03
N PRO A 223 -15.89 6.59 -3.70
CA PRO A 223 -16.96 6.07 -2.83
C PRO A 223 -18.33 6.76 -3.03
N ASP A 224 -18.38 7.84 -3.80
CA ASP A 224 -19.61 8.58 -4.07
C ASP A 224 -20.23 8.13 -5.42
N MET A 225 -19.80 7.01 -6.01
CA MET A 225 -20.28 6.49 -7.31
C MET A 225 -21.66 5.87 -7.15
N PRO A 226 -22.71 6.38 -7.82
CA PRO A 226 -24.00 5.69 -7.86
C PRO A 226 -23.81 4.37 -8.63
N GLY A 227 -24.07 3.23 -7.96
CA GLY A 227 -24.21 1.94 -8.64
C GLY A 227 -23.10 0.90 -8.46
N ALA A 228 -22.12 1.09 -7.59
CA ALA A 228 -21.17 0.02 -7.25
C ALA A 228 -21.31 -0.38 -5.77
N PRO A 229 -22.37 -1.13 -5.37
CA PRO A 229 -22.24 -1.91 -4.16
C PRO A 229 -20.99 -2.77 -4.34
N PHE A 230 -20.03 -2.62 -3.43
CA PHE A 230 -18.89 -3.51 -3.35
C PHE A 230 -19.44 -4.91 -3.15
N GLN A 231 -19.60 -5.67 -4.25
CA GLN A 231 -19.97 -7.06 -4.15
C GLN A 231 -18.77 -7.75 -3.52
N GLU A 232 -18.86 -8.04 -2.23
CA GLU A 232 -17.91 -8.96 -1.62
C GLU A 232 -17.83 -10.19 -2.52
N PRO A 233 -16.62 -10.74 -2.77
CA PRO A 233 -16.53 -12.03 -3.41
C PRO A 233 -17.34 -13.00 -2.56
N LYS A 234 -18.49 -13.46 -3.08
CA LYS A 234 -19.39 -14.37 -2.38
C LYS A 234 -18.53 -15.44 -1.74
N THR A 235 -18.45 -15.44 -0.41
CA THR A 235 -17.90 -16.58 0.30
C THR A 235 -18.80 -17.74 -0.11
N VAL A 236 -18.25 -18.66 -0.90
CA VAL A 236 -18.94 -19.90 -1.21
C VAL A 236 -19.09 -20.59 0.13
N ARG A 237 -20.23 -20.38 0.80
CA ARG A 237 -20.66 -21.21 1.91
C ARG A 237 -20.85 -22.59 1.29
N VAL A 238 -19.83 -23.42 1.41
CA VAL A 238 -19.97 -24.86 1.21
C VAL A 238 -20.93 -25.30 2.31
N THR A 239 -22.23 -25.31 2.00
CA THR A 239 -23.21 -26.00 2.82
C THR A 239 -22.82 -27.47 2.76
N ALA A 240 -22.21 -27.96 3.82
CA ALA A 240 -22.07 -29.38 4.02
C ALA A 240 -23.50 -29.94 4.09
N ASN A 241 -23.95 -30.60 3.02
CA ASN A 241 -25.09 -31.49 3.12
C ASN A 241 -24.71 -32.55 4.14
N LYS A 242 -25.41 -32.56 5.27
CA LYS A 242 -25.34 -33.70 6.19
C LYS A 242 -25.97 -34.92 5.48
N PRO A 243 -25.39 -36.12 5.70
CA PRO A 243 -25.88 -37.36 5.10
C PRO A 243 -27.30 -37.70 5.54
#